data_AF-A0A8T4MZQ0-F1
#
_entry.id   AF-A0A8T4MZQ0-F1
#
_cell.length_a   1.000
_cell.length_b   1.000
_cell.length_c   1.000
_cell.angle_alpha   90.00
_cell.angle_beta   90.00
_cell.angle_gamma   90.00
#
_symmetry.space_group_name_H-M   'P 1'
#
loop_
_entity.id
_entity.type
_entity.pdbx_description
1 polymer ?
#
loop_
_entity_poly.entity_id
_entity_poly.type
_entity_poly.pdbx_seq_one_letter_code
_entity_poly.pdbx_strand_id
1 'polypeptide(L)'
;MIKRALVISAISLILMSAFALAAGTSTGNARVRDVPSATTADSTVTTCEDKETLKDRIKCRFENKEVAVREAYNATEEACRSSADEKKERCRQFYKNSAKCFNSASPVEKKKCFLKESGININAGGTFRAAPDETKRNYVVLLLYELQEKIEAKQEQGIITTDQATSLVTKIVEIKKLILSGAKRSDIVPKIQEFKKEFREVMTSSEVSQ
;
A
#
# COMPACT_ATOMS: atom_id res chain seq x y z
N MET A 1 7.74 -42.06 45.73
CA MET A 1 6.37 -42.17 46.26
C MET A 1 5.74 -40.78 46.31
N ILE A 2 4.73 -40.58 45.46
CA ILE A 2 3.50 -39.80 45.64
C ILE A 2 3.57 -38.67 46.68
N LYS A 3 3.41 -37.42 46.21
CA LYS A 3 2.43 -36.41 46.70
C LYS A 3 2.87 -35.02 46.26
N ARG A 4 2.22 -34.51 45.22
CA ARG A 4 1.79 -33.11 45.03
C ARG A 4 1.07 -33.01 43.68
N ALA A 5 -0.05 -33.70 43.63
CA ALA A 5 -1.13 -33.36 42.73
C ALA A 5 -1.96 -32.24 43.38
N LEU A 6 -2.68 -31.51 42.53
CA LEU A 6 -3.85 -30.69 42.85
C LEU A 6 -3.55 -29.34 43.52
N VAL A 7 -3.63 -28.27 42.72
CA VAL A 7 -4.67 -27.23 42.77
C VAL A 7 -4.26 -26.20 41.73
N ILE A 8 -4.69 -26.32 40.46
CA ILE A 8 -5.21 -25.25 39.58
C ILE A 8 -5.93 -25.98 38.43
N SER A 9 -7.06 -26.60 38.78
CA SER A 9 -8.14 -26.91 37.83
C SER A 9 -9.12 -25.74 37.89
N ALA A 10 -9.82 -25.49 36.78
CA ALA A 10 -11.04 -24.68 36.66
C ALA A 10 -10.99 -23.27 36.03
N ILE A 11 -10.16 -23.02 35.00
CA ILE A 11 -10.45 -21.94 34.01
C ILE A 11 -10.03 -22.39 32.59
N SER A 12 -10.56 -23.53 32.10
CA SER A 12 -10.40 -23.93 30.68
C SER A 12 -11.60 -24.70 30.12
N LEU A 13 -12.76 -24.59 30.77
CA LEU A 13 -14.04 -25.06 30.23
C LEU A 13 -15.05 -23.95 30.47
N ILE A 14 -15.41 -23.24 29.40
CA ILE A 14 -16.66 -22.49 29.13
C ILE A 14 -16.26 -21.43 28.10
N LEU A 15 -16.56 -21.73 26.84
CA LEU A 15 -16.71 -20.85 25.67
C LEU A 15 -16.24 -21.65 24.46
N MET A 16 -17.16 -22.42 23.88
CA MET A 16 -17.30 -22.74 22.45
C MET A 16 -18.35 -23.86 22.34
N SER A 17 -19.54 -23.56 22.84
CA SER A 17 -20.75 -24.32 22.57
C SER A 17 -21.76 -23.37 21.95
N ALA A 18 -22.37 -23.83 20.85
CA ALA A 18 -23.48 -23.22 20.09
C ALA A 18 -23.12 -22.36 18.87
N PHE A 19 -22.77 -23.01 17.76
CA PHE A 19 -23.34 -22.65 16.47
C PHE A 19 -24.02 -23.88 15.87
N ALA A 20 -25.31 -24.03 16.20
CA ALA A 20 -26.21 -24.93 15.51
C ALA A 20 -27.30 -24.10 14.80
N LEU A 21 -27.29 -24.24 13.47
CA LEU A 21 -28.41 -24.24 12.54
C LEU A 21 -29.34 -23.01 12.41
N ALA A 22 -29.37 -22.47 11.18
CA ALA A 22 -30.63 -22.17 10.51
C ALA A 22 -30.47 -22.35 8.99
N ALA A 23 -30.80 -23.55 8.50
CA ALA A 23 -31.19 -23.75 7.11
C ALA A 23 -32.70 -23.44 7.04
N GLY A 24 -33.04 -22.30 6.45
CA GLY A 24 -34.42 -21.90 6.20
C GLY A 24 -34.73 -22.01 4.71
N THR A 25 -35.50 -23.02 4.33
CA THR A 25 -36.18 -23.06 3.04
C THR A 25 -37.50 -22.30 3.18
N SER A 26 -37.64 -21.15 2.51
CA SER A 26 -38.93 -20.50 2.35
C SER A 26 -39.30 -20.45 0.87
N THR A 27 -40.27 -21.27 0.50
CA THR A 27 -41.07 -21.14 -0.71
C THR A 27 -42.18 -20.11 -0.41
N GLY A 28 -42.27 -19.05 -1.21
CA GLY A 28 -43.17 -17.92 -0.92
C GLY A 28 -43.44 -17.00 -2.10
N ASN A 29 -44.20 -17.52 -3.07
CA ASN A 29 -45.13 -16.90 -4.00
C ASN A 29 -45.21 -15.36 -4.15
N ALA A 30 -44.99 -14.92 -5.40
CA ALA A 30 -45.55 -13.79 -6.13
C ALA A 30 -46.38 -12.72 -5.38
N ARG A 31 -45.84 -11.49 -5.32
CA ARG A 31 -46.61 -10.28 -5.62
C ARG A 31 -45.75 -9.32 -6.45
N VAL A 32 -46.15 -9.17 -7.71
CA VAL A 32 -45.79 -8.05 -8.57
C VAL A 32 -46.19 -6.78 -7.81
N ARG A 33 -45.19 -6.02 -7.38
CA ARG A 33 -45.36 -4.65 -6.90
C ARG A 33 -44.56 -3.82 -7.87
N ASP A 34 -45.27 -3.09 -8.72
CA ASP A 34 -44.70 -2.05 -9.57
C ASP A 34 -44.04 -1.02 -8.67
N VAL A 35 -42.74 -1.20 -8.47
CA VAL A 35 -41.87 -0.20 -7.85
C VAL A 35 -41.72 0.89 -8.92
N PRO A 36 -42.03 2.16 -8.60
CA PRO A 36 -41.75 3.27 -9.50
C PRO A 36 -40.29 3.16 -9.89
N SER A 37 -40.03 3.13 -11.20
CA SER A 37 -38.70 3.12 -11.78
C SER A 37 -37.86 4.15 -11.02
N ALA A 38 -37.07 3.65 -10.07
CA ALA A 38 -36.05 4.44 -9.44
C ALA A 38 -35.15 4.76 -10.61
N THR A 39 -35.25 6.01 -11.06
CA THR A 39 -34.22 6.69 -11.81
C THR A 39 -32.92 6.12 -11.29
N THR A 40 -32.30 5.29 -12.12
CA THR A 40 -30.93 4.87 -11.94
C THR A 40 -30.18 6.19 -11.81
N ALA A 41 -30.00 6.64 -10.56
CA ALA A 41 -28.89 7.49 -10.21
C ALA A 41 -27.72 6.64 -10.66
N ASP A 42 -27.30 6.92 -11.88
CA ASP A 42 -26.05 6.53 -12.47
C ASP A 42 -25.05 6.80 -11.36
N SER A 43 -24.75 5.76 -10.59
CA SER A 43 -23.70 5.79 -9.61
C SER A 43 -22.45 5.81 -10.47
N THR A 44 -22.16 7.00 -11.02
CA THR A 44 -20.93 7.32 -11.71
C THR A 44 -19.86 6.76 -10.80
N VAL A 45 -19.33 5.61 -11.19
CA VAL A 45 -18.38 4.88 -10.38
C VAL A 45 -17.23 5.85 -10.24
N THR A 46 -17.10 6.48 -9.08
CA THR A 46 -16.08 7.51 -8.87
C THR A 46 -14.75 6.83 -9.05
N THR A 47 -14.16 6.94 -10.24
CA THR A 47 -12.84 6.40 -10.47
C THR A 47 -11.85 7.38 -9.86
N CYS A 48 -10.85 6.86 -9.16
CA CYS A 48 -9.82 7.74 -8.63
C CYS A 48 -8.87 8.19 -9.74
N GLU A 49 -8.83 7.48 -10.86
CA GLU A 49 -7.98 7.79 -12.01
C GLU A 49 -8.43 9.04 -12.79
N ASP A 50 -9.71 9.41 -12.72
CA ASP A 50 -10.26 10.57 -13.43
C ASP A 50 -9.92 11.91 -12.75
N LYS A 51 -9.35 11.92 -11.54
CA LYS A 51 -8.97 13.19 -10.90
C LYS A 51 -7.76 13.81 -11.60
N GLU A 52 -7.85 15.11 -11.87
CA GLU A 52 -6.84 15.86 -12.62
C GLU A 52 -5.48 15.89 -11.88
N THR A 53 -5.51 16.19 -10.59
CA THR A 53 -4.27 16.40 -9.82
C THR A 53 -3.79 15.10 -9.17
N LEU A 54 -2.46 14.97 -9.02
CA LEU A 54 -1.84 13.86 -8.30
C LEU A 54 -2.38 13.74 -6.85
N LYS A 55 -2.53 14.89 -6.18
CA LYS A 55 -3.00 14.96 -4.81
C LYS A 55 -4.43 14.42 -4.69
N ASP A 56 -5.32 14.82 -5.61
CA ASP A 56 -6.72 14.38 -5.59
C ASP A 56 -6.87 12.90 -5.92
N ARG A 57 -6.05 12.36 -6.84
CA ARG A 57 -6.02 10.90 -7.10
C ARG A 57 -5.59 10.12 -5.86
N ILE A 58 -4.50 10.54 -5.21
CA ILE A 58 -4.02 9.88 -3.99
C ILE A 58 -5.08 9.98 -2.88
N LYS A 59 -5.64 11.18 -2.65
CA LYS A 59 -6.68 11.40 -1.65
C LYS A 59 -7.91 10.53 -1.91
N CYS A 60 -8.37 10.49 -3.16
CA CYS A 60 -9.48 9.64 -3.56
C CYS A 60 -9.22 8.16 -3.21
N ARG A 61 -8.01 7.64 -3.46
CA ARG A 61 -7.67 6.24 -3.15
C ARG A 61 -7.68 5.95 -1.65
N PHE A 62 -7.30 6.92 -0.81
CA PHE A 62 -7.43 6.80 0.64
C PHE A 62 -8.89 6.79 1.11
N GLU A 63 -9.73 7.64 0.51
CA GLU A 63 -11.14 7.78 0.87
C GLU A 63 -12.02 6.65 0.31
N ASN A 64 -11.61 6.03 -0.80
CA ASN A 64 -12.38 5.05 -1.56
C ASN A 64 -11.57 3.76 -1.79
N LYS A 65 -11.17 3.09 -0.72
CA LYS A 65 -10.28 1.91 -0.80
C LYS A 65 -10.81 0.78 -1.68
N GLU A 66 -12.12 0.53 -1.66
CA GLU A 66 -12.74 -0.50 -2.50
C GLU A 66 -12.57 -0.21 -3.99
N VAL A 67 -12.71 1.07 -4.37
CA VAL A 67 -12.45 1.54 -5.74
C VAL A 67 -10.96 1.36 -6.06
N ALA A 68 -10.08 1.81 -5.16
CA ALA A 68 -8.63 1.71 -5.36
C ALA A 68 -8.17 0.26 -5.55
N VAL A 69 -8.69 -0.70 -4.77
CA VAL A 69 -8.38 -2.13 -4.90
C VAL A 69 -8.85 -2.69 -6.24
N ARG A 70 -10.07 -2.32 -6.67
CA ARG A 70 -10.60 -2.74 -7.97
C ARG A 70 -9.78 -2.18 -9.13
N GLU A 71 -9.30 -0.95 -9.01
CA GLU A 71 -8.49 -0.27 -10.03
C GLU A 71 -7.03 -0.71 -10.03
N ALA A 72 -6.49 -1.18 -8.90
CA ALA A 72 -5.07 -1.49 -8.71
C ALA A 72 -4.48 -2.44 -9.77
N TYR A 73 -5.29 -3.37 -10.30
CA TYR A 73 -4.80 -4.33 -11.30
C TYR A 73 -4.41 -3.66 -12.62
N ASN A 74 -5.11 -2.60 -13.02
CA ASN A 74 -4.90 -1.88 -14.27
C ASN A 74 -4.29 -0.48 -14.07
N ALA A 75 -4.27 0.01 -12.84
CA ALA A 75 -3.73 1.31 -12.49
C ALA A 75 -2.22 1.36 -12.77
N THR A 76 -1.81 2.40 -13.49
CA THR A 76 -0.38 2.69 -13.64
C THR A 76 0.08 3.45 -12.43
N GLU A 77 1.12 2.93 -11.77
CA GLU A 77 1.76 3.60 -10.65
C GLU A 77 2.02 5.08 -10.98
N GLU A 78 1.68 5.98 -10.05
CA GLU A 78 1.69 7.43 -10.31
C GLU A 78 3.07 7.93 -10.77
N ALA A 79 4.13 7.30 -10.29
CA ALA A 79 5.50 7.61 -10.67
C ALA A 79 5.81 7.27 -12.14
N CYS A 80 5.07 6.33 -12.74
CA CYS A 80 5.23 5.91 -14.13
C CYS A 80 4.36 6.72 -15.12
N ARG A 81 3.31 7.42 -14.67
CA ARG A 81 2.31 8.05 -15.57
C ARG A 81 2.87 9.09 -16.53
N SER A 82 3.85 9.87 -16.10
CA SER A 82 4.43 10.98 -16.87
C SER A 82 5.62 10.58 -17.76
N SER A 83 5.90 9.28 -17.88
CA SER A 83 6.98 8.76 -18.71
C SER A 83 6.51 8.52 -20.16
N ALA A 84 7.40 8.69 -21.13
CA ALA A 84 7.18 8.24 -22.50
C ALA A 84 6.85 6.73 -22.54
N ASP A 85 6.08 6.27 -23.52
CA ASP A 85 5.47 4.92 -23.53
C ASP A 85 6.47 3.77 -23.26
N GLU A 86 7.63 3.80 -23.89
CA GLU A 86 8.68 2.78 -23.68
C GLU A 86 9.21 2.78 -22.23
N LYS A 87 9.42 3.96 -21.64
CA LYS A 87 9.84 4.11 -20.23
C LYS A 87 8.71 3.76 -19.27
N LYS A 88 7.47 4.05 -19.65
CA LYS A 88 6.27 3.75 -18.88
C LYS A 88 6.08 2.23 -18.75
N GLU A 89 6.29 1.47 -19.83
CA GLU A 89 6.19 0.01 -19.78
C GLU A 89 7.30 -0.63 -18.96
N ARG A 90 8.55 -0.18 -19.12
CA ARG A 90 9.65 -0.62 -18.23
C ARG A 90 9.34 -0.35 -16.76
N CYS A 91 8.79 0.83 -16.46
CA CYS A 91 8.40 1.22 -15.10
C CYS A 91 7.29 0.30 -14.56
N ARG A 92 6.24 0.02 -15.35
CA ARG A 92 5.18 -0.93 -14.98
C ARG A 92 5.72 -2.32 -14.71
N GLN A 93 6.56 -2.85 -15.60
CA GLN A 93 7.14 -4.18 -15.43
C GLN A 93 8.03 -4.26 -14.20
N PHE A 94 8.77 -3.19 -13.90
CA PHE A 94 9.58 -3.09 -12.68
C PHE A 94 8.72 -3.24 -11.42
N TYR A 95 7.62 -2.49 -11.32
CA TYR A 95 6.68 -2.62 -10.19
C TYR A 95 6.06 -4.01 -10.12
N LYS A 96 5.57 -4.54 -11.25
CA LYS A 96 5.00 -5.89 -11.36
C LYS A 96 5.95 -6.97 -10.87
N ASN A 97 7.22 -6.91 -11.26
CA ASN A 97 8.24 -7.87 -10.84
C ASN A 97 8.54 -7.78 -9.34
N SER A 98 8.56 -6.55 -8.81
CA SER A 98 8.85 -6.27 -7.41
C SER A 98 7.68 -6.54 -6.45
N ALA A 99 6.44 -6.65 -6.95
CA ALA A 99 5.24 -6.82 -6.14
C ALA A 99 5.35 -7.97 -5.12
N LYS A 100 5.91 -9.10 -5.54
CA LYS A 100 6.13 -10.27 -4.66
C LYS A 100 7.05 -9.99 -3.48
N CYS A 101 7.94 -9.00 -3.58
CA CYS A 101 8.88 -8.67 -2.51
C CYS A 101 8.17 -8.04 -1.29
N PHE A 102 7.08 -7.31 -1.51
CA PHE A 102 6.35 -6.65 -0.42
C PHE A 102 5.65 -7.65 0.51
N ASN A 103 5.28 -8.82 -0.03
CA ASN A 103 4.68 -9.93 0.72
C ASN A 103 5.71 -10.82 1.47
N SER A 104 7.00 -10.49 1.44
CA SER A 104 8.03 -11.26 2.15
C SER A 104 7.87 -11.15 3.66
N ALA A 105 7.86 -12.29 4.36
CA ALA A 105 7.62 -12.38 5.80
C ALA A 105 8.77 -11.77 6.63
N SER A 106 10.02 -11.91 6.20
CA SER A 106 11.17 -11.33 6.91
C SER A 106 11.71 -10.07 6.23
N PRO A 107 12.17 -9.06 7.02
CA PRO A 107 12.84 -7.88 6.48
C PRO A 107 14.10 -8.21 5.67
N VAL A 108 14.81 -9.29 6.04
CA VAL A 108 16.04 -9.74 5.38
C VAL A 108 15.74 -10.28 3.98
N GLU A 109 14.71 -11.13 3.84
CA GLU A 109 14.29 -11.65 2.54
C GLU A 109 13.73 -10.55 1.65
N LYS A 110 12.91 -9.64 2.21
CA LYS A 110 12.41 -8.46 1.50
C LYS A 110 13.56 -7.64 0.92
N LYS A 111 14.57 -7.34 1.72
CA LYS A 111 15.76 -6.61 1.28
C LYS A 111 16.51 -7.35 0.17
N LYS A 112 16.73 -8.66 0.31
CA LYS A 112 17.38 -9.48 -0.73
C LYS A 112 16.56 -9.47 -2.03
N CYS A 113 15.23 -9.56 -1.93
CA CYS A 113 14.31 -9.50 -3.05
C CYS A 113 14.40 -8.13 -3.75
N PHE A 114 14.34 -7.02 -3.02
CA PHE A 114 14.50 -5.68 -3.61
C PHE A 114 15.85 -5.49 -4.29
N LEU A 115 16.95 -5.96 -3.70
CA LEU A 115 18.26 -5.92 -4.35
C LEU A 115 18.24 -6.70 -5.67
N LYS A 116 17.68 -7.91 -5.66
CA LYS A 116 17.54 -8.73 -6.88
C LYS A 116 16.69 -8.03 -7.94
N GLU A 117 15.48 -7.59 -7.60
CA GLU A 117 14.53 -7.00 -8.57
C GLU A 117 14.97 -5.59 -9.05
N SER A 118 15.82 -4.90 -8.31
CA SER A 118 16.49 -3.68 -8.78
C SER A 118 17.69 -3.94 -9.71
N GLY A 119 18.06 -5.21 -9.93
CA GLY A 119 19.19 -5.62 -10.78
C GLY A 119 20.52 -5.76 -10.05
N ILE A 120 20.55 -5.67 -8.72
CA ILE A 120 21.75 -5.85 -7.90
C ILE A 120 21.91 -7.34 -7.59
N ASN A 121 22.83 -7.99 -8.30
CA ASN A 121 23.12 -9.41 -8.11
C ASN A 121 24.01 -9.65 -6.88
N ILE A 122 23.37 -9.87 -5.73
CA ILE A 122 24.05 -10.20 -4.46
C ILE A 122 24.80 -11.54 -4.50
N ASN A 123 24.38 -12.48 -5.35
CA ASN A 123 24.99 -13.81 -5.44
C ASN A 123 26.30 -13.81 -6.22
N ALA A 124 26.50 -12.83 -7.11
CA ALA A 124 27.75 -12.60 -7.83
C ALA A 124 28.72 -11.71 -7.05
N GLY A 125 28.55 -11.55 -5.73
CA GLY A 125 29.34 -10.64 -4.91
C GLY A 125 29.00 -9.15 -5.11
N GLY A 126 27.94 -8.85 -5.85
CA GLY A 126 27.49 -7.48 -6.08
C GLY A 126 27.03 -6.81 -4.78
N THR A 127 27.45 -5.57 -4.57
CA THR A 127 27.00 -4.75 -3.45
C THR A 127 26.25 -3.53 -3.96
N PHE A 128 25.34 -2.99 -3.14
CA PHE A 128 24.67 -1.72 -3.46
C PHE A 128 25.66 -0.60 -3.80
N ARG A 129 26.84 -0.56 -3.17
CA ARG A 129 27.87 0.47 -3.42
C ARG A 129 28.50 0.34 -4.81
N ALA A 130 28.80 -0.89 -5.23
CA ALA A 130 29.44 -1.19 -6.51
C ALA A 130 28.45 -1.24 -7.69
N ALA A 131 27.15 -1.27 -7.42
CA ALA A 131 26.13 -1.38 -8.46
C ALA A 131 26.07 -0.14 -9.39
N PRO A 132 25.64 -0.30 -10.66
CA PRO A 132 25.36 0.82 -11.55
C PRO A 132 24.39 1.84 -10.94
N ASP A 133 24.48 3.10 -11.36
CA ASP A 133 23.62 4.15 -10.80
C ASP A 133 22.13 3.91 -11.08
N GLU A 134 21.78 3.33 -12.22
CA GLU A 134 20.40 2.98 -12.56
C GLU A 134 19.84 1.91 -11.60
N THR A 135 20.60 0.87 -11.28
CA THR A 135 20.15 -0.18 -10.36
C THR A 135 20.04 0.34 -8.93
N LYS A 136 20.95 1.23 -8.50
CA LYS A 136 20.84 1.96 -7.22
C LYS A 136 19.56 2.80 -7.16
N ARG A 137 19.24 3.51 -8.24
CA ARG A 137 18.01 4.32 -8.35
C ARG A 137 16.76 3.45 -8.24
N ASN A 138 16.71 2.35 -8.97
CA ASN A 138 15.61 1.38 -8.89
C ASN A 138 15.44 0.86 -7.46
N TYR A 139 16.53 0.51 -6.78
CA TYR A 139 16.47 0.08 -5.39
C TYR A 139 15.86 1.15 -4.46
N VAL A 140 16.25 2.42 -4.62
CA VAL A 140 15.68 3.53 -3.84
C VAL A 140 14.18 3.69 -4.13
N VAL A 141 13.74 3.50 -5.38
CA VAL A 141 12.31 3.55 -5.74
C VAL A 141 11.50 2.48 -4.99
N LEU A 142 12.04 1.25 -4.84
CA LEU A 142 11.37 0.20 -4.06
C LEU A 142 11.28 0.55 -2.57
N LEU A 143 12.34 1.13 -2.00
CA LEU A 143 12.31 1.58 -0.61
C LEU A 143 11.28 2.70 -0.37
N LEU A 144 11.13 3.61 -1.33
CA LEU A 144 10.11 4.66 -1.28
C LEU A 144 8.70 4.08 -1.40
N TYR A 145 8.50 3.04 -2.21
CA TYR A 145 7.23 2.34 -2.30
C TYR A 145 6.89 1.60 -0.99
N GLU A 146 7.86 0.90 -0.38
CA GLU A 146 7.65 0.27 0.93
C GLU A 146 7.27 1.31 2.00
N LEU A 147 7.87 2.50 1.94
CA LEU A 147 7.53 3.59 2.85
C LEU A 147 6.11 4.14 2.62
N GLN A 148 5.66 4.20 1.36
CA GLN A 148 4.28 4.54 1.02
C GLN A 148 3.31 3.52 1.63
N GLU A 149 3.53 2.21 1.48
CA GLU A 149 2.69 1.18 2.11
C GLU A 149 2.61 1.35 3.64
N LYS A 150 3.73 1.73 4.30
CA LYS A 150 3.74 1.99 5.74
C LYS A 150 2.94 3.24 6.14
N ILE A 151 2.95 4.28 5.31
CA ILE A 151 2.12 5.47 5.52
C ILE A 151 0.65 5.11 5.34
N GLU A 152 0.33 4.32 4.31
CA GLU A 152 -1.02 3.83 4.07
C GLU A 152 -1.52 3.02 5.26
N ALA A 153 -0.76 2.03 5.73
CA ALA A 153 -1.07 1.24 6.93
C ALA A 153 -1.35 2.10 8.17
N LYS A 154 -0.56 3.14 8.41
CA LYS A 154 -0.76 4.07 9.54
C LYS A 154 -2.03 4.90 9.41
N GLN A 155 -2.41 5.28 8.19
CA GLN A 155 -3.68 5.94 7.93
C GLN A 155 -4.85 4.99 8.20
N GLU A 156 -4.75 3.71 7.79
CA GLU A 156 -5.80 2.73 8.04
C GLU A 156 -6.00 2.46 9.53
N GLN A 157 -4.92 2.53 10.31
CA GLN A 157 -4.93 2.41 11.76
C GLN A 157 -5.42 3.68 12.47
N GLY A 158 -5.74 4.76 11.73
CA GLY A 158 -6.16 6.04 12.30
C GLY A 158 -5.05 6.81 13.02
N ILE A 159 -3.78 6.40 12.87
CA ILE A 159 -2.63 7.07 13.51
C ILE A 159 -2.39 8.43 12.85
N ILE A 160 -2.57 8.52 11.54
CA ILE A 160 -2.48 9.77 10.78
C ILE A 160 -3.77 9.99 10.00
N THR A 161 -4.12 11.26 9.79
CA THR A 161 -5.28 11.64 8.98
C THR A 161 -5.06 11.36 7.50
N THR A 162 -6.15 11.25 6.74
CA THR A 162 -6.11 11.13 5.27
C THR A 162 -5.32 12.27 4.61
N ASP A 163 -5.45 13.51 5.09
CA ASP A 163 -4.73 14.65 4.52
C ASP A 163 -3.22 14.57 4.79
N GLN A 164 -2.81 14.16 5.99
CA GLN A 164 -1.40 13.91 6.32
C GLN A 164 -0.82 12.79 5.45
N ALA A 165 -1.53 11.67 5.32
CA ALA A 165 -1.11 10.54 4.48
C ALA A 165 -1.00 10.95 3.01
N THR A 166 -1.99 11.69 2.49
CA THR A 166 -2.00 12.22 1.13
C THR A 166 -0.79 13.12 0.86
N SER A 167 -0.47 14.04 1.77
CA SER A 167 0.71 14.91 1.63
C SER A 167 2.00 14.10 1.53
N LEU A 168 2.21 13.17 2.46
CA LEU A 168 3.42 12.35 2.50
C LEU A 168 3.57 11.45 1.26
N VAL A 169 2.49 10.79 0.83
CA VAL A 169 2.51 9.92 -0.37
C VAL A 169 2.72 10.74 -1.65
N THR A 170 2.13 11.94 -1.74
CA THR A 170 2.36 12.86 -2.87
C THR A 170 3.85 13.16 -3.03
N LYS A 171 4.54 13.51 -1.94
CA LYS A 171 5.99 13.77 -1.97
C LYS A 171 6.82 12.54 -2.31
N ILE A 172 6.44 11.36 -1.81
CA ILE A 172 7.07 10.10 -2.22
C ILE A 172 6.95 9.89 -3.73
N VAL A 173 5.76 10.10 -4.31
CA VAL A 173 5.56 9.98 -5.76
C VAL A 173 6.41 10.98 -6.54
N GLU A 174 6.48 12.23 -6.12
CA GLU A 174 7.31 13.25 -6.77
C GLU A 174 8.81 12.88 -6.75
N ILE A 175 9.31 12.39 -5.61
CA ILE A 175 10.69 11.91 -5.49
C ILE A 175 10.92 10.71 -6.42
N LYS A 176 9.99 9.75 -6.47
CA LYS A 176 10.06 8.60 -7.39
C LYS A 176 10.13 9.06 -8.85
N LYS A 177 9.31 10.05 -9.26
CA LYS A 177 9.35 10.65 -10.60
C LYS A 177 10.71 11.26 -10.94
N LEU A 178 11.32 12.00 -10.02
CA LEU A 178 12.67 12.55 -10.20
C LEU A 178 13.72 11.44 -10.36
N ILE A 179 13.63 10.38 -9.55
CA ILE A 179 14.58 9.27 -9.63
C ILE A 179 14.47 8.53 -10.96
N LEU A 180 13.24 8.19 -11.38
CA LEU A 180 12.94 7.44 -12.60
C LEU A 180 13.20 8.23 -13.89
N SER A 181 13.07 9.56 -13.84
CA SER A 181 13.45 10.44 -14.96
C SER A 181 14.97 10.66 -15.07
N GLY A 182 15.76 10.14 -14.13
CA GLY A 182 17.21 10.27 -14.14
C GLY A 182 17.72 11.62 -13.62
N ALA A 183 16.92 12.35 -12.84
CA ALA A 183 17.32 13.64 -12.26
C ALA A 183 18.63 13.53 -11.46
N LYS A 184 19.36 14.64 -11.34
CA LYS A 184 20.65 14.64 -10.65
C LYS A 184 20.43 14.44 -9.15
N ARG A 185 21.45 13.88 -8.48
CA ARG A 185 21.41 13.68 -7.03
C ARG A 185 21.20 15.00 -6.27
N SER A 186 21.74 16.11 -6.77
CA SER A 186 21.55 17.46 -6.24
C SER A 186 20.08 17.87 -6.15
N ASP A 187 19.24 17.36 -7.04
CA ASP A 187 17.84 17.76 -7.15
C ASP A 187 16.95 16.84 -6.29
N ILE A 188 17.35 15.58 -6.14
CA ILE A 188 16.62 14.55 -5.39
C ILE A 188 16.87 14.67 -3.88
N VAL A 189 18.13 14.89 -3.46
CA VAL A 189 18.51 14.87 -2.03
C VAL A 189 17.75 15.91 -1.20
N PRO A 190 17.62 17.19 -1.63
CA PRO A 190 16.86 18.18 -0.87
C PRO A 190 15.40 17.75 -0.66
N LYS A 191 14.76 17.15 -1.67
CA LYS A 191 13.37 16.64 -1.57
C LYS A 191 13.23 15.49 -0.59
N ILE A 192 14.21 14.59 -0.54
CA ILE A 192 14.25 13.53 0.48
C ILE A 192 14.38 14.13 1.89
N GLN A 193 15.21 15.17 2.08
CA GLN A 193 15.38 15.81 3.39
C GLN A 193 14.12 16.55 3.84
N GLU A 194 13.49 17.26 2.92
CA GLU A 194 12.20 17.91 3.15
C GLU A 194 11.14 16.89 3.58
N PHE A 195 11.01 15.79 2.83
CA PHE A 195 10.11 14.69 3.17
C PHE A 195 10.42 14.09 4.55
N LYS A 196 11.70 13.84 4.88
CA LYS A 196 12.09 13.30 6.19
C LYS A 196 11.75 14.22 7.36
N LYS A 197 11.78 15.52 7.15
CA LYS A 197 11.37 16.50 8.15
C LYS A 197 9.87 16.39 8.40
N GLU A 198 9.07 16.52 7.35
CA GLU A 198 7.59 16.45 7.44
C GLU A 198 7.11 15.10 7.97
N PHE A 199 7.71 13.99 7.52
CA PHE A 199 7.39 12.65 8.02
C PHE A 199 7.59 12.56 9.53
N ARG A 200 8.69 13.10 10.06
CA ARG A 200 8.94 13.09 11.51
C ARG A 200 7.91 13.96 12.24
N GLU A 201 7.65 15.16 11.74
CA GLU A 201 6.67 16.07 12.34
C GLU A 201 5.29 15.41 12.44
N VAL A 202 4.79 14.82 11.35
CA VAL A 202 3.53 14.07 11.32
C VAL A 202 3.54 12.94 12.35
N MET A 203 4.57 12.08 12.33
CA MET A 203 4.63 10.92 13.22
C MET A 203 4.70 11.32 14.70
N THR A 204 5.45 12.37 15.04
CA THR A 204 5.54 12.86 16.42
C THR A 204 4.26 13.55 16.89
N SER A 205 3.55 14.27 16.02
CA SER A 205 2.30 14.96 16.38
C SER A 205 1.15 14.00 16.67
N SER A 206 1.14 12.85 15.98
CA SER A 206 0.14 11.80 16.15
C SER A 206 0.27 11.04 17.47
N GLU A 207 1.49 10.86 17.97
CA GLU A 207 1.75 10.15 19.23
C GLU A 207 1.33 10.95 20.47
N VAL A 208 1.19 12.28 20.35
CA VAL A 208 0.77 13.17 21.46
C VAL A 208 -0.77 13.30 21.54
N SER A 209 -1.49 12.90 20.49
CA SER A 209 -2.94 13.08 20.38
C SER A 209 -3.76 11.82 20.70
N GLN A 210 -3.10 10.71 21.07
CA GLN A 210 -3.70 9.44 21.52
C GLN A 210 -3.56 9.28 23.03
#